data_AF-A0A895YED6-F1
#
_entry.id   AF-A0A895YED6-F1
#
_cell.length_a   1.000
_cell.length_b   1.000
_cell.length_c   1.000
_cell.angle_alpha   90.00
_cell.angle_beta   90.00
_cell.angle_gamma   90.00
#
_symmetry.space_group_name_H-M   'P 1'
#
loop_
_entity.id
_entity.type
_entity.pdbx_description
1 polymer ?
#
loop_
_entity_poly.entity_id
_entity_poly.type
_entity_poly.pdbx_seq_one_letter_code
_entity_poly.pdbx_strand_id
1 'polypeptide(L)'
;MTGTADSETPRTYGGWRRARGMGMFGLGPASTVAVLATLTVGVITISISAVTLLVVAPACIAVIAGTVLQWDEVSLGQALLQRLRWAIGRRSRTWRGGMMAAHRHGWQLPGVLAATELLSVDDGQGSSYGVVHNRRLRTMTVSWRCAAQSTWLADPAQAAAWVANWSGWLAGLGHQQTIRWVAVTIDTAPDTGSRLADHVTARLAPDGPAAARRILQQLVAASPAAAADVATWVSVTLDPYASPAHPRTVEAALAEVNRALPGLADGLAACGVTVLGRATTDQLAATVRAAFDPRSRGDLALLAAGGVHPSGELLAWDNATPVAAVEHRDRYEHDGATSVSWAWHEAPRQPVHHDVLGHPVGSCPDDTWMTNDQAP
;
A
#
# COMPACT_ATOMS: atom_id res chain seq x y z
N MET A 1 -41.59 32.47 16.18
CA MET A 1 -40.29 32.12 15.56
C MET A 1 -39.47 31.40 16.60
N THR A 2 -39.55 30.08 16.61
CA THR A 2 -38.69 29.20 17.41
C THR A 2 -38.01 28.29 16.41
N GLY A 3 -36.80 28.68 15.98
CA GLY A 3 -35.96 27.82 15.17
C GLY A 3 -35.57 26.63 16.04
N THR A 4 -36.08 25.46 15.72
CA THR A 4 -35.54 24.19 16.18
C THR A 4 -34.11 24.12 15.68
N ALA A 5 -33.14 24.36 16.55
CA ALA A 5 -31.79 23.89 16.33
C ALA A 5 -31.89 22.37 16.27
N ASP A 6 -31.99 21.83 15.06
CA ASP A 6 -31.77 20.40 14.84
C ASP A 6 -30.38 20.12 15.42
N SER A 7 -30.36 19.38 16.53
CA SER A 7 -29.15 18.79 17.06
C SER A 7 -28.62 17.85 15.97
N GLU A 8 -27.71 18.35 15.15
CA GLU A 8 -27.18 17.70 13.97
C GLU A 8 -26.49 16.40 14.41
N THR A 9 -27.22 15.29 14.31
CA THR A 9 -26.68 13.98 14.69
C THR A 9 -25.47 13.71 13.80
N PRO A 10 -24.29 13.44 14.37
CA PRO A 10 -23.07 13.29 13.59
C PRO A 10 -23.24 12.16 12.58
N ARG A 11 -22.93 12.45 11.31
CA ARG A 11 -23.12 11.51 10.20
C ARG A 11 -22.31 10.24 10.45
N THR A 12 -22.97 9.10 10.34
CA THR A 12 -22.35 7.78 10.47
C THR A 12 -22.31 7.05 9.13
N TYR A 13 -21.28 6.23 8.94
CA TYR A 13 -20.98 5.49 7.72
C TYR A 13 -21.03 3.99 7.99
N GLY A 14 -21.61 3.23 7.08
CA GLY A 14 -21.78 1.79 7.21
C GLY A 14 -22.16 1.15 5.87
N GLY A 15 -22.76 -0.03 5.92
CA GLY A 15 -23.15 -0.75 4.70
C GLY A 15 -21.96 -1.38 3.98
N TRP A 16 -20.92 -1.76 4.73
CA TRP A 16 -19.73 -2.43 4.22
C TRP A 16 -20.13 -3.70 3.46
N ARG A 17 -19.78 -3.74 2.18
CA ARG A 17 -20.00 -4.91 1.34
C ARG A 17 -18.65 -5.53 1.01
N ARG A 18 -18.48 -6.81 1.38
CA ARG A 18 -17.35 -7.58 0.86
C ARG A 18 -17.48 -7.68 -0.66
N ALA A 19 -16.36 -7.48 -1.36
CA ALA A 19 -16.26 -7.83 -2.76
C ALA A 19 -16.54 -9.32 -2.90
N ARG A 20 -17.73 -9.68 -3.40
CA ARG A 20 -18.10 -11.06 -3.69
C ARG A 20 -17.86 -11.29 -5.18
N GLY A 21 -17.08 -12.31 -5.51
CA GLY A 21 -17.00 -12.77 -6.89
C GLY A 21 -18.35 -13.32 -7.35
N MET A 22 -18.55 -13.43 -8.68
CA MET A 22 -19.70 -14.10 -9.30
C MET A 22 -19.66 -15.62 -9.06
N GLY A 23 -19.75 -16.06 -7.81
CA GLY A 23 -19.90 -17.47 -7.47
C GLY A 23 -21.27 -17.76 -6.84
N MET A 24 -21.61 -19.04 -6.76
CA MET A 24 -22.92 -19.49 -6.31
C MET A 24 -22.91 -19.75 -4.80
N PHE A 25 -24.00 -19.43 -4.09
CA PHE A 25 -24.18 -19.69 -2.65
C PHE A 25 -23.08 -19.13 -1.73
N GLY A 26 -22.47 -17.99 -2.09
CA GLY A 26 -21.45 -17.33 -1.27
C GLY A 26 -20.02 -17.89 -1.45
N LEU A 27 -19.83 -18.86 -2.35
CA LEU A 27 -18.51 -19.31 -2.77
C LEU A 27 -17.92 -18.33 -3.80
N GLY A 28 -16.59 -18.24 -3.86
CA GLY A 28 -15.91 -17.60 -4.99
C GLY A 28 -16.11 -18.39 -6.31
N PRO A 29 -15.84 -17.78 -7.48
CA PRO A 29 -16.01 -18.44 -8.77
C PRO A 29 -15.16 -19.71 -8.89
N ALA A 30 -13.88 -19.65 -8.48
CA ALA A 30 -12.99 -20.81 -8.52
C ALA A 30 -13.46 -21.96 -7.61
N SER A 31 -13.93 -21.65 -6.39
CA SER A 31 -14.49 -22.66 -5.49
C SER A 31 -15.81 -23.24 -6.02
N THR A 32 -16.64 -22.43 -6.68
CA THR A 32 -17.87 -22.91 -7.32
C THR A 32 -17.55 -23.91 -8.43
N VAL A 33 -16.58 -23.60 -9.29
CA VAL A 33 -16.10 -24.51 -10.35
C VAL A 33 -15.52 -25.79 -9.74
N ALA A 34 -14.72 -25.69 -8.68
CA ALA A 34 -14.14 -26.86 -8.02
C ALA A 34 -15.22 -27.79 -7.44
N VAL A 35 -16.24 -27.23 -6.76
CA VAL A 35 -17.36 -28.02 -6.21
C VAL A 35 -18.16 -28.65 -7.34
N LEU A 36 -18.51 -27.90 -8.39
CA LEU A 36 -19.26 -28.42 -9.53
C LEU A 36 -18.51 -29.54 -10.24
N ALA A 37 -17.21 -29.35 -10.53
CA ALA A 37 -16.37 -30.37 -11.14
C ALA A 37 -16.30 -31.64 -10.26
N THR A 38 -16.18 -31.47 -8.93
CA THR A 38 -16.15 -32.59 -7.99
C THR A 38 -17.47 -33.36 -7.98
N LEU A 39 -18.61 -32.67 -8.03
CA LEU A 39 -19.93 -33.28 -8.16
C LEU A 39 -20.08 -34.02 -9.50
N THR A 40 -19.63 -33.43 -10.61
CA THR A 40 -19.64 -34.08 -11.93
C THR A 40 -18.81 -35.35 -11.94
N VAL A 41 -17.60 -35.33 -11.35
CA VAL A 41 -16.76 -36.54 -11.19
C VAL A 41 -17.49 -37.61 -10.38
N GLY A 42 -18.18 -37.24 -9.30
CA GLY A 42 -19.01 -38.17 -8.52
C GLY A 42 -20.12 -38.82 -9.36
N VAL A 43 -20.85 -38.04 -10.16
CA VAL A 43 -21.93 -38.53 -11.04
C VAL A 43 -21.41 -39.44 -12.16
N ILE A 44 -20.24 -39.13 -12.73
CA ILE A 44 -19.61 -40.01 -13.73
C ILE A 44 -19.16 -41.31 -13.08
N THR A 45 -18.59 -41.25 -11.88
CA THR A 45 -18.06 -42.41 -11.17
C THR A 45 -19.17 -43.39 -10.77
N ILE A 46 -20.30 -42.88 -10.24
CA ILE A 46 -21.45 -43.72 -9.88
C ILE A 46 -22.08 -44.39 -11.12
N SER A 47 -22.05 -43.74 -12.28
CA SER A 47 -22.53 -44.31 -13.54
C SER A 47 -21.68 -45.48 -14.04
N ILE A 48 -20.41 -45.55 -13.65
CA ILE A 48 -19.50 -46.66 -13.99
C ILE A 48 -19.68 -47.81 -12.99
N SER A 49 -19.58 -47.52 -11.69
CA SER A 49 -19.72 -48.51 -10.62
C SER A 49 -19.89 -47.86 -9.25
N ALA A 50 -20.84 -48.38 -8.47
CA ALA A 50 -21.06 -47.96 -7.09
C ALA A 50 -19.85 -48.25 -6.17
N VAL A 51 -19.09 -49.31 -6.45
CA VAL A 51 -17.89 -49.66 -5.67
C VAL A 51 -16.78 -48.63 -5.90
N THR A 52 -16.59 -48.20 -7.15
CA THR A 52 -15.60 -47.15 -7.48
C THR A 52 -15.97 -45.82 -6.81
N LEU A 53 -17.26 -45.50 -6.74
CA LEU A 53 -17.71 -44.31 -6.01
C LEU A 53 -17.32 -44.38 -4.53
N LEU A 54 -17.45 -45.54 -3.87
CA LEU A 54 -17.10 -45.67 -2.45
C LEU A 54 -15.61 -45.40 -2.19
N VAL A 55 -14.74 -45.70 -3.16
CA VAL A 55 -13.31 -45.40 -3.11
C VAL A 55 -13.02 -43.91 -3.36
N VAL A 56 -13.74 -43.27 -4.28
CA VAL A 56 -13.51 -41.86 -4.69
C VAL A 56 -14.24 -40.86 -3.78
N ALA A 57 -15.37 -41.25 -3.19
CA ALA A 57 -16.24 -40.40 -2.37
C ALA A 57 -15.50 -39.69 -1.23
N PRO A 58 -14.58 -40.32 -0.47
CA PRO A 58 -13.81 -39.62 0.57
C PRO A 58 -12.98 -38.46 0.00
N ALA A 59 -12.38 -38.63 -1.17
CA ALA A 59 -11.61 -37.57 -1.83
C ALA A 59 -12.53 -36.42 -2.30
N CYS A 60 -13.68 -36.74 -2.90
CA CYS A 60 -14.68 -35.74 -3.27
C CYS A 60 -15.19 -34.96 -2.06
N ILE A 61 -15.49 -35.65 -0.95
CA ILE A 61 -15.91 -35.02 0.31
C ILE A 61 -14.80 -34.13 0.84
N ALA A 62 -13.54 -34.57 0.81
CA ALA A 62 -12.41 -33.75 1.26
C ALA A 62 -12.23 -32.47 0.44
N VAL A 63 -12.42 -32.52 -0.88
CA VAL A 63 -12.35 -31.34 -1.75
C VAL A 63 -13.52 -30.38 -1.49
N ILE A 64 -14.74 -30.91 -1.36
CA ILE A 64 -15.92 -30.09 -1.05
C ILE A 64 -15.78 -29.49 0.36
N ALA A 65 -15.43 -30.28 1.35
CA ALA A 65 -15.19 -29.81 2.72
C ALA A 65 -14.07 -28.76 2.75
N GLY A 66 -12.96 -28.99 2.05
CA GLY A 66 -11.85 -28.04 1.96
C GLY A 66 -12.22 -26.72 1.29
N THR A 67 -13.19 -26.70 0.38
CA THR A 67 -13.64 -25.48 -0.32
C THR A 67 -14.78 -24.76 0.40
N VAL A 68 -15.67 -25.50 1.06
CA VAL A 68 -16.87 -24.96 1.72
C VAL A 68 -16.62 -24.60 3.19
N LEU A 69 -15.86 -25.43 3.92
CA LEU A 69 -15.53 -25.12 5.30
C LEU A 69 -14.54 -23.95 5.32
N GLN A 70 -15.00 -22.86 5.91
CA GLN A 70 -14.23 -21.65 6.11
C GLN A 70 -13.77 -21.62 7.57
N TRP A 71 -12.47 -21.44 7.78
CA TRP A 71 -11.90 -21.16 9.08
C TRP A 71 -11.37 -19.74 9.01
N ASP A 72 -11.84 -18.86 9.91
CA ASP A 72 -11.39 -17.47 9.98
C ASP A 72 -11.49 -16.75 8.63
N GLU A 73 -12.60 -17.03 7.92
CA GLU A 73 -12.98 -16.48 6.61
C GLU A 73 -12.14 -16.92 5.40
N VAL A 74 -11.16 -17.80 5.61
CA VAL A 74 -10.39 -18.45 4.55
C VAL A 74 -10.86 -19.90 4.41
N SER A 75 -11.03 -20.38 3.18
CA SER A 75 -11.35 -21.81 2.99
C SER A 75 -10.20 -22.68 3.51
N LEU A 76 -10.51 -23.81 4.15
CA LEU A 76 -9.50 -24.74 4.68
C LEU A 76 -8.47 -25.15 3.62
N GLY A 77 -8.92 -25.35 2.38
CA GLY A 77 -8.08 -25.66 1.23
C GLY A 77 -7.10 -24.52 0.90
N GLN A 78 -7.55 -23.27 0.94
CA GLN A 78 -6.65 -22.12 0.75
C GLN A 78 -5.64 -22.00 1.90
N ALA A 79 -6.07 -22.18 3.15
CA ALA A 79 -5.16 -22.17 4.30
C ALA A 79 -4.10 -23.28 4.19
N LEU A 80 -4.50 -24.48 3.77
CA LEU A 80 -3.57 -25.59 3.52
C LEU A 80 -2.62 -25.26 2.37
N LEU A 81 -3.13 -24.73 1.25
CA LEU A 81 -2.32 -24.35 0.09
C LEU A 81 -1.31 -23.25 0.46
N GLN A 82 -1.70 -22.27 1.26
CA GLN A 82 -0.80 -21.25 1.80
C GLN A 82 0.30 -21.88 2.65
N ARG A 83 -0.04 -22.80 3.56
CA ARG A 83 0.95 -23.54 4.37
C ARG A 83 1.89 -24.40 3.53
N LEU A 84 1.38 -25.08 2.51
CA LEU A 84 2.18 -25.89 1.59
C LEU A 84 3.11 -25.01 0.76
N ARG A 85 2.61 -23.91 0.17
CA ARG A 85 3.44 -22.94 -0.57
C ARG A 85 4.52 -22.35 0.32
N TRP A 86 4.19 -22.01 1.57
CA TRP A 86 5.15 -21.54 2.57
C TRP A 86 6.20 -22.60 2.93
N ALA A 87 5.80 -23.87 3.00
CA ALA A 87 6.70 -24.98 3.27
C ALA A 87 7.63 -25.29 2.09
N ILE A 88 7.12 -25.22 0.86
CA ILE A 88 7.90 -25.41 -0.37
C ILE A 88 8.88 -24.25 -0.58
N GLY A 89 8.47 -23.02 -0.25
CA GLY A 89 9.32 -21.82 -0.31
C GLY A 89 10.46 -21.76 0.73
N ARG A 90 10.60 -22.77 1.62
CA ARG A 90 11.62 -22.81 2.67
C ARG A 90 13.07 -22.61 2.18
N ARG A 91 13.35 -22.92 0.92
CA ARG A 91 14.72 -22.93 0.37
C ARG A 91 15.26 -21.56 -0.03
N SER A 92 14.42 -20.52 -0.09
CA SER A 92 14.78 -19.19 -0.61
C SER A 92 14.25 -18.04 0.28
N ARG A 93 14.32 -18.21 1.60
CA ARG A 93 13.80 -17.21 2.56
C ARG A 93 14.75 -16.07 2.87
N THR A 94 16.02 -16.23 2.53
CA THR A 94 17.06 -15.23 2.78
C THR A 94 17.38 -14.53 1.46
N TRP A 95 17.14 -13.24 1.43
CA TRP A 95 17.61 -12.33 0.40
C TRP A 95 18.91 -11.67 0.84
N ARG A 96 19.86 -11.56 -0.09
CA ARG A 96 21.10 -10.77 0.06
C ARG A 96 21.30 -9.98 -1.22
N GLY A 97 21.30 -8.66 -1.11
CA GLY A 97 21.55 -7.73 -2.21
C GLY A 97 23.03 -7.41 -2.41
N GLY A 98 23.34 -6.73 -3.51
CA GLY A 98 24.68 -6.18 -3.79
C GLY A 98 25.76 -7.21 -4.11
N MET A 99 27.03 -6.92 -3.75
CA MET A 99 28.19 -7.79 -4.05
C MET A 99 28.11 -9.19 -3.40
N MET A 100 27.25 -9.35 -2.39
CA MET A 100 26.99 -10.62 -1.71
C MET A 100 25.80 -11.40 -2.31
N ALA A 101 25.20 -10.89 -3.38
CA ALA A 101 24.07 -11.55 -4.03
C ALA A 101 24.52 -12.83 -4.73
N ALA A 102 23.99 -13.97 -4.27
CA ALA A 102 24.28 -15.28 -4.85
C ALA A 102 23.66 -15.51 -6.25
N HIS A 103 22.90 -14.54 -6.80
CA HIS A 103 22.11 -14.69 -8.01
C HIS A 103 22.36 -13.54 -9.00
N ARG A 104 22.29 -13.81 -10.31
CA ARG A 104 22.51 -12.82 -11.42
C ARG A 104 21.58 -11.60 -11.40
N HIS A 105 20.54 -11.61 -10.56
CA HIS A 105 19.55 -10.54 -10.43
C HIS A 105 19.58 -9.90 -9.03
N GLY A 106 20.74 -9.87 -8.38
CA GLY A 106 20.92 -9.32 -7.02
C GLY A 106 20.55 -7.85 -6.80
N TRP A 107 20.26 -7.15 -7.90
CA TRP A 107 19.85 -5.75 -7.95
C TRP A 107 18.34 -5.58 -8.19
N GLN A 108 17.58 -6.67 -8.37
CA GLN A 108 16.12 -6.61 -8.46
C GLN A 108 15.49 -6.58 -7.08
N LEU A 109 14.36 -5.89 -6.95
CA LEU A 109 13.58 -5.90 -5.71
C LEU A 109 13.08 -7.31 -5.36
N PRO A 110 13.00 -7.66 -4.06
CA PRO A 110 12.59 -8.99 -3.66
C PRO A 110 11.09 -9.26 -3.90
N GLY A 111 10.75 -10.54 -3.98
CA GLY A 111 9.36 -11.02 -3.93
C GLY A 111 8.46 -10.48 -5.05
N VAL A 112 7.34 -9.87 -4.66
CA VAL A 112 6.33 -9.35 -5.60
C VAL A 112 6.82 -8.15 -6.42
N LEU A 113 7.85 -7.47 -5.94
CA LEU A 113 8.43 -6.29 -6.59
C LEU A 113 9.48 -6.65 -7.66
N ALA A 114 9.93 -7.91 -7.74
CA ALA A 114 10.98 -8.34 -8.70
C ALA A 114 10.62 -8.08 -10.18
N ALA A 115 9.32 -8.09 -10.50
CA ALA A 115 8.84 -7.84 -11.86
C ALA A 115 8.61 -6.35 -12.16
N THR A 116 8.90 -5.45 -11.20
CA THR A 116 8.67 -4.01 -11.34
C THR A 116 9.90 -3.31 -11.90
N GLU A 117 9.65 -2.34 -12.77
CA GLU A 117 10.63 -1.41 -13.32
C GLU A 117 10.10 0.01 -13.11
N LEU A 118 11.00 0.96 -12.93
CA LEU A 118 10.66 2.36 -12.79
C LEU A 118 10.97 3.11 -14.08
N LEU A 119 9.95 3.70 -14.68
CA LEU A 119 10.05 4.47 -15.91
C LEU A 119 9.93 5.96 -15.58
N SER A 120 10.82 6.79 -16.12
CA SER A 120 10.70 8.25 -16.04
C SER A 120 9.91 8.75 -17.25
N VAL A 121 8.89 9.57 -16.99
CA VAL A 121 8.02 10.14 -18.00
C VAL A 121 8.01 11.65 -17.86
N ASP A 122 8.23 12.35 -18.96
CA ASP A 122 8.09 13.81 -19.05
C ASP A 122 6.60 14.19 -19.03
N ASP A 123 6.23 15.15 -18.18
CA ASP A 123 4.87 15.67 -18.10
C ASP A 123 4.53 16.71 -19.17
N GLY A 124 5.51 17.09 -20.00
CA GLY A 124 5.39 18.09 -21.05
C GLY A 124 5.43 19.53 -20.56
N GLN A 125 5.59 19.75 -19.26
CA GLN A 125 5.72 21.05 -18.60
C GLN A 125 7.13 21.26 -18.01
N GLY A 126 8.09 20.43 -18.45
CA GLY A 126 9.48 20.49 -18.00
C GLY A 126 9.74 19.79 -16.67
N SER A 127 8.77 19.03 -16.15
CA SER A 127 8.96 18.16 -14.99
C SER A 127 8.82 16.69 -15.41
N SER A 128 9.48 15.79 -14.70
CA SER A 128 9.34 14.35 -14.92
C SER A 128 8.75 13.67 -13.70
N TYR A 129 7.98 12.60 -13.94
CA TYR A 129 7.40 11.77 -12.90
C TYR A 129 7.71 10.30 -13.15
N GLY A 130 7.69 9.51 -12.07
CA GLY A 130 7.96 8.09 -12.11
C GLY A 130 6.69 7.27 -12.30
N VAL A 131 6.78 6.23 -13.15
CA VAL A 131 5.75 5.21 -13.35
C VAL A 131 6.33 3.85 -13.01
N VAL A 132 5.72 3.15 -12.05
CA VAL A 132 6.12 1.77 -11.70
C VAL A 132 5.41 0.80 -12.63
N HIS A 133 6.15 0.23 -13.57
CA HIS A 133 5.67 -0.75 -14.54
C HIS A 133 5.88 -2.18 -14.02
N ASN A 134 4.80 -2.91 -13.77
CA ASN A 134 4.85 -4.33 -13.44
C ASN A 134 4.77 -5.16 -14.71
N ARG A 135 5.90 -5.70 -15.17
CA ARG A 135 5.99 -6.48 -16.42
C ARG A 135 5.18 -7.77 -16.39
N ARG A 136 5.04 -8.37 -15.21
CA ARG A 136 4.32 -9.64 -15.02
C ARG A 136 2.81 -9.46 -15.11
N LEU A 137 2.30 -8.39 -14.49
CA LEU A 137 0.87 -8.08 -14.48
C LEU A 137 0.45 -7.18 -15.65
N ARG A 138 1.43 -6.61 -16.37
CA ARG A 138 1.25 -5.60 -17.44
C ARG A 138 0.48 -4.36 -16.97
N THR A 139 0.69 -3.98 -15.71
CA THR A 139 0.05 -2.83 -15.08
C THR A 139 1.05 -1.73 -14.80
N MET A 140 0.59 -0.48 -14.85
CA MET A 140 1.39 0.71 -14.58
C MET A 140 0.81 1.45 -13.38
N THR A 141 1.64 1.74 -12.37
CA THR A 141 1.21 2.46 -11.17
C THR A 141 1.81 3.85 -11.15
N VAL A 142 0.95 4.84 -10.94
CA VAL A 142 1.33 6.24 -10.74
C VAL A 142 0.92 6.65 -9.34
N SER A 143 1.82 7.36 -8.65
CA SER A 143 1.60 7.82 -7.28
C SER A 143 1.64 9.34 -7.22
N TRP A 144 0.69 9.93 -6.50
CA TRP A 144 0.67 11.33 -6.14
C TRP A 144 1.11 11.50 -4.70
N ARG A 145 1.94 12.50 -4.47
CA ARG A 145 2.22 13.02 -3.13
C ARG A 145 1.06 13.91 -2.74
N CYS A 146 0.52 13.67 -1.56
CA CYS A 146 -0.66 14.34 -1.07
C CYS A 146 -0.44 14.86 0.35
N ALA A 147 -1.08 15.98 0.67
CA ALA A 147 -1.30 16.42 2.04
C ALA A 147 -2.78 16.23 2.36
N ALA A 148 -3.08 15.36 3.33
CA ALA A 148 -4.45 15.18 3.80
C ALA A 148 -4.80 16.28 4.81
N GLN A 149 -5.99 16.87 4.66
CA GLN A 149 -6.48 17.82 5.65
C GLN A 149 -6.95 17.09 6.91
N SER A 150 -6.62 17.64 8.08
CA SER A 150 -7.05 17.06 9.36
C SER A 150 -8.54 17.32 9.59
N THR A 151 -9.26 16.27 9.98
CA THR A 151 -10.68 16.36 10.35
C THR A 151 -10.90 16.84 11.78
N TRP A 152 -9.85 16.92 12.62
CA TRP A 152 -9.95 17.27 14.05
C TRP A 152 -10.52 18.66 14.34
N LEU A 153 -10.21 19.63 13.48
CA LEU A 153 -10.68 21.02 13.60
C LEU A 153 -11.59 21.42 12.44
N ALA A 154 -11.96 20.47 11.58
CA ALA A 154 -12.85 20.73 10.48
C ALA A 154 -14.30 20.78 10.98
N ASP A 155 -15.09 21.65 10.36
CA ASP A 155 -16.55 21.66 10.55
C ASP A 155 -17.14 20.29 10.12
N PRO A 156 -18.01 19.64 10.92
CA PRO A 156 -18.61 18.36 10.56
C PRO A 156 -19.27 18.32 9.18
N ALA A 157 -19.88 19.42 8.73
CA ALA A 157 -20.47 19.52 7.40
C ALA A 157 -19.38 19.47 6.30
N GLN A 158 -18.25 20.14 6.52
CA GLN A 158 -17.10 20.12 5.62
C GLN A 158 -16.46 18.72 5.55
N ALA A 159 -16.30 18.05 6.69
CA ALA A 159 -15.80 16.67 6.75
C ALA A 159 -16.76 15.70 6.02
N ALA A 160 -18.07 15.85 6.21
CA ALA A 160 -19.07 15.06 5.51
C ALA A 160 -19.02 15.29 3.98
N ALA A 161 -18.78 16.52 3.54
CA ALA A 161 -18.60 16.84 2.12
C ALA A 161 -17.35 16.17 1.53
N TRP A 162 -16.22 16.18 2.23
CA TRP A 162 -15.01 15.48 1.78
C TRP A 162 -15.23 13.97 1.63
N VAL A 163 -15.87 13.34 2.60
CA VAL A 163 -16.19 11.90 2.53
C VAL A 163 -17.15 11.60 1.38
N ALA A 164 -18.15 12.47 1.14
CA ALA A 164 -19.06 12.33 0.01
C ALA A 164 -18.32 12.46 -1.33
N ASN A 165 -17.44 13.45 -1.48
CA ASN A 165 -16.64 13.65 -2.69
C ASN A 165 -15.68 12.48 -2.93
N TRP A 166 -15.05 11.96 -1.87
CA TRP A 166 -14.21 10.75 -1.95
C TRP A 166 -15.01 9.54 -2.43
N SER A 167 -16.23 9.35 -1.90
CA SER A 167 -17.12 8.27 -2.35
C SER A 167 -17.52 8.42 -3.83
N GLY A 168 -17.80 9.65 -4.27
CA GLY A 168 -18.12 9.95 -5.66
C GLY A 168 -16.93 9.72 -6.59
N TRP A 169 -15.73 10.12 -6.16
CA TRP A 169 -14.50 9.86 -6.88
C TRP A 169 -14.27 8.35 -7.06
N LEU A 170 -14.32 7.56 -5.98
CA LEU A 170 -14.20 6.10 -6.04
C LEU A 170 -15.27 5.45 -6.92
N ALA A 171 -16.52 5.92 -6.86
CA ALA A 171 -17.58 5.43 -7.74
C ALA A 171 -17.28 5.72 -9.21
N GLY A 172 -16.75 6.91 -9.52
CA GLY A 172 -16.32 7.31 -10.86
C GLY A 172 -15.23 6.39 -11.42
N LEU A 173 -14.29 5.94 -10.59
CA LEU A 173 -13.23 5.00 -11.02
C LEU A 173 -13.80 3.66 -11.48
N GLY A 174 -14.92 3.21 -10.91
CA GLY A 174 -15.59 1.98 -11.32
C GLY A 174 -16.10 1.98 -12.77
N HIS A 175 -16.25 3.16 -13.38
CA HIS A 175 -16.61 3.30 -14.79
C HIS A 175 -15.41 3.32 -15.74
N GLN A 176 -14.18 3.39 -15.21
CA GLN A 176 -12.95 3.39 -15.99
C GLN A 176 -12.37 1.97 -16.08
N GLN A 177 -12.48 1.35 -17.26
CA GLN A 177 -12.00 -0.02 -17.50
C GLN A 177 -10.49 -0.18 -17.29
N THR A 178 -9.74 0.91 -17.49
CA THR A 178 -8.29 0.95 -17.34
C THR A 178 -7.86 0.92 -15.88
N ILE A 179 -8.71 1.31 -14.92
CA ILE A 179 -8.31 1.38 -13.50
C ILE A 179 -8.53 0.03 -12.83
N ARG A 180 -7.47 -0.50 -12.22
CA ARG A 180 -7.51 -1.81 -11.56
C ARG A 180 -7.50 -1.71 -10.05
N TRP A 181 -6.66 -0.83 -9.51
CA TRP A 181 -6.52 -0.65 -8.06
C TRP A 181 -6.23 0.81 -7.71
N VAL A 182 -6.68 1.20 -6.52
CA VAL A 182 -6.29 2.45 -5.86
C VAL A 182 -5.86 2.12 -4.44
N ALA A 183 -4.74 2.67 -4.01
CA ALA A 183 -4.23 2.56 -2.66
C ALA A 183 -3.96 3.95 -2.09
N VAL A 184 -4.44 4.22 -0.89
CA VAL A 184 -4.02 5.37 -0.09
C VAL A 184 -3.06 4.87 0.96
N THR A 185 -1.83 5.37 0.95
CA THR A 185 -0.79 5.00 1.91
C THR A 185 -0.50 6.21 2.77
N ILE A 186 -0.73 6.07 4.08
CA ILE A 186 -0.31 7.05 5.07
C ILE A 186 0.85 6.40 5.82
N ASP A 187 2.02 6.99 5.69
CA ASP A 187 3.25 6.52 6.29
C ASP A 187 3.66 7.50 7.38
N THR A 188 3.61 7.04 8.63
CA THR A 188 3.95 7.80 9.82
C THR A 188 5.23 7.26 10.43
N ALA A 189 6.21 8.14 10.63
CA ALA A 189 7.47 7.82 11.26
C ALA A 189 7.83 8.88 12.30
N PRO A 190 8.56 8.52 13.37
CA PRO A 190 9.14 9.53 14.25
C PRO A 190 10.08 10.43 13.42
N ASP A 191 9.95 11.74 13.58
CA ASP A 191 10.85 12.68 12.91
C ASP A 191 12.27 12.46 13.42
N THR A 192 13.20 12.27 12.50
CA THR A 192 14.62 12.08 12.80
C THR A 192 15.27 13.35 13.36
N GLY A 193 14.55 14.49 13.41
CA GLY A 193 15.02 15.78 13.92
C GLY A 193 16.00 16.51 12.98
N SER A 194 16.56 15.79 12.01
CA SER A 194 17.41 16.33 10.94
C SER A 194 16.69 17.39 10.11
N ARG A 195 15.38 17.25 9.87
CA ARG A 195 14.61 18.25 9.10
C ARG A 195 14.61 19.63 9.72
N LEU A 196 14.40 19.72 11.05
CA LEU A 196 14.46 20.99 11.75
C LEU A 196 15.89 21.55 11.74
N ALA A 197 16.88 20.69 11.98
CA ALA A 197 18.29 21.07 11.93
C ALA A 197 18.68 21.67 10.57
N ASP A 198 18.29 21.01 9.48
CA ASP A 198 18.58 21.44 8.11
C ASP A 198 17.80 22.70 7.75
N HIS A 199 16.52 22.80 8.15
CA HIS A 199 15.72 24.00 7.92
C HIS A 199 16.33 25.24 8.60
N VAL A 200 16.78 25.08 9.85
CA VAL A 200 17.44 26.14 10.61
C VAL A 200 18.79 26.48 9.98
N THR A 201 19.58 25.47 9.61
CA THR A 201 20.92 25.65 9.02
C THR A 201 20.84 26.35 7.66
N ALA A 202 19.90 25.97 6.80
CA ALA A 202 19.70 26.56 5.48
C ALA A 202 19.26 28.03 5.52
N ARG A 203 18.66 28.48 6.63
CA ARG A 203 18.18 29.86 6.83
C ARG A 203 19.06 30.68 7.76
N LEU A 204 20.15 30.10 8.26
CA LEU A 204 21.07 30.80 9.15
C LEU A 204 21.89 31.80 8.33
N ALA A 205 21.80 33.09 8.69
CA ALA A 205 22.68 34.09 8.10
C ALA A 205 24.14 33.84 8.53
N PRO A 206 25.12 33.76 7.59
CA PRO A 206 26.52 33.51 7.92
C PRO A 206 27.10 34.55 8.89
N ASP A 207 26.69 35.81 8.70
CA ASP A 207 27.15 36.96 9.47
C ASP A 207 26.27 37.25 10.71
N GLY A 208 25.39 36.32 11.07
CA GLY A 208 24.48 36.47 12.21
C GLY A 208 25.20 36.52 13.57
N PRO A 209 24.68 37.29 14.57
CA PRO A 209 25.26 37.37 15.91
C PRO A 209 25.48 35.99 16.54
N ALA A 210 26.67 35.75 17.10
CA ALA A 210 27.06 34.44 17.63
C ALA A 210 26.13 33.92 18.74
N ALA A 211 25.53 34.81 19.54
CA ALA A 211 24.56 34.45 20.56
C ALA A 211 23.28 33.86 19.96
N ALA A 212 22.74 34.47 18.90
CA ALA A 212 21.53 33.99 18.23
C ALA A 212 21.76 32.62 17.57
N ARG A 213 22.92 32.41 16.94
CA ARG A 213 23.29 31.11 16.35
C ARG A 213 23.39 30.01 17.41
N ARG A 214 23.97 30.30 18.58
CA ARG A 214 24.01 29.34 19.70
C ARG A 214 22.63 28.98 20.21
N ILE A 215 21.73 29.95 20.38
CA ILE A 215 20.37 29.70 20.84
C ILE A 215 19.62 28.81 19.84
N LEU A 216 19.73 29.10 18.54
CA LEU A 216 19.11 28.27 17.50
C LEU A 216 19.67 26.84 17.48
N GLN A 217 20.98 26.67 17.62
CA GLN A 217 21.61 25.34 17.72
C GLN A 217 21.16 24.58 18.97
N GLN A 218 21.04 25.28 20.12
CA GLN A 218 20.53 24.68 21.36
C GLN A 218 19.06 24.29 21.24
N LEU A 219 18.23 25.09 20.55
CA LEU A 219 16.83 24.76 20.28
C LEU A 219 16.70 23.53 19.38
N VAL A 220 17.52 23.42 18.34
CA VAL A 220 17.57 22.22 17.49
C VAL A 220 17.99 20.99 18.31
N ALA A 221 19.03 21.11 19.13
CA ALA A 221 19.53 20.01 19.96
C ALA A 221 18.57 19.61 21.10
N ALA A 222 17.78 20.54 21.61
CA ALA A 222 16.80 20.31 22.67
C ALA A 222 15.40 19.96 22.13
N SER A 223 15.16 20.12 20.82
CA SER A 223 13.88 19.75 20.21
C SER A 223 13.76 18.24 20.24
N PRO A 224 12.76 17.68 20.94
CA PRO A 224 12.55 16.25 20.93
C PRO A 224 12.19 15.79 19.51
N ALA A 225 12.63 14.59 19.15
CA ALA A 225 12.16 13.81 18.00
C ALA A 225 10.68 13.37 18.15
N ALA A 226 9.83 14.25 18.72
CA ALA A 226 8.46 13.97 19.13
C ALA A 226 7.43 14.39 18.08
N ALA A 227 7.84 15.04 16.99
CA ALA A 227 6.97 15.25 15.84
C ALA A 227 6.91 13.96 15.02
N ALA A 228 5.71 13.55 14.60
CA ALA A 228 5.55 12.49 13.61
C ALA A 228 5.67 13.09 12.20
N ASP A 229 6.58 12.57 11.39
CA ASP A 229 6.60 12.81 9.95
C ASP A 229 5.50 11.96 9.31
N VAL A 230 4.56 12.62 8.62
CA VAL A 230 3.43 11.97 7.96
C VAL A 230 3.52 12.22 6.47
N ALA A 231 3.72 11.14 5.70
CA ALA A 231 3.70 11.17 4.25
C ALA A 231 2.44 10.48 3.73
N THR A 232 1.60 11.20 2.98
CA THR A 232 0.39 10.64 2.37
C THR A 232 0.58 10.48 0.87
N TRP A 233 0.24 9.30 0.36
CA TRP A 233 0.35 8.94 -1.04
C TRP A 233 -0.97 8.38 -1.54
N VAL A 234 -1.36 8.78 -2.74
CA VAL A 234 -2.45 8.13 -3.48
C VAL A 234 -1.81 7.46 -4.68
N SER A 235 -1.93 6.13 -4.78
CA SER A 235 -1.38 5.35 -5.88
C SER A 235 -2.52 4.73 -6.67
N VAL A 236 -2.53 4.94 -7.98
CA VAL A 236 -3.50 4.33 -8.90
C VAL A 236 -2.75 3.40 -9.84
N THR A 237 -3.18 2.14 -9.88
CA THR A 237 -2.67 1.14 -10.80
C THR A 237 -3.63 0.95 -11.96
N LEU A 238 -3.11 1.17 -13.16
CA LEU A 238 -3.82 1.09 -14.42
C LEU A 238 -3.39 -0.15 -15.21
N ASP A 239 -4.34 -0.76 -15.91
CA ASP A 239 -4.11 -1.71 -17.00
C ASP A 239 -4.34 -0.99 -18.34
N PRO A 240 -3.29 -0.43 -18.95
CA PRO A 240 -3.40 0.32 -20.20
C PRO A 240 -3.92 -0.52 -21.36
N TYR A 241 -3.79 -1.85 -21.29
CA TYR A 241 -4.24 -2.77 -22.33
C TYR A 241 -5.74 -3.03 -22.30
N ALA A 242 -6.42 -2.68 -21.20
CA ALA A 242 -7.88 -2.67 -21.11
C ALA A 242 -8.51 -1.42 -21.75
N SER A 243 -7.71 -0.43 -22.14
CA SER A 243 -8.20 0.73 -22.88
C SER A 243 -8.67 0.33 -24.29
N PRO A 244 -9.75 0.93 -24.83
CA PRO A 244 -10.16 0.74 -26.22
C PRO A 244 -9.06 1.04 -27.25
N ALA A 245 -8.05 1.85 -26.90
CA ALA A 245 -6.90 2.13 -27.75
C ALA A 245 -6.00 0.91 -27.99
N HIS A 246 -6.06 -0.12 -27.15
CA HIS A 246 -5.26 -1.35 -27.24
C HIS A 246 -3.78 -1.10 -27.57
N PRO A 247 -3.06 -0.34 -26.72
CA PRO A 247 -1.67 0.00 -26.97
C PRO A 247 -0.84 -1.28 -27.12
N ARG A 248 0.07 -1.31 -28.11
CA ARG A 248 0.93 -2.47 -28.38
C ARG A 248 2.35 -2.30 -27.85
N THR A 249 2.77 -1.06 -27.59
CA THR A 249 4.10 -0.73 -27.07
C THR A 249 3.98 -0.09 -25.70
N VAL A 250 5.10 -0.07 -24.96
CA VAL A 250 5.15 0.54 -23.62
C VAL A 250 4.93 2.04 -23.71
N GLU A 251 5.46 2.71 -24.74
CA GLU A 251 5.30 4.14 -24.97
C GLU A 251 3.85 4.51 -25.25
N ALA A 252 3.15 3.71 -26.06
CA ALA A 252 1.73 3.90 -26.32
C ALA A 252 0.89 3.67 -25.05
N ALA A 253 1.27 2.68 -24.22
CA ALA A 253 0.63 2.42 -22.94
C ALA A 253 0.86 3.58 -21.94
N LEU A 254 2.08 4.14 -21.89
CA LEU A 254 2.40 5.32 -21.10
C LEU A 254 1.62 6.55 -21.56
N ALA A 255 1.44 6.75 -22.86
CA ALA A 255 0.63 7.84 -23.39
C ALA A 255 -0.84 7.73 -22.95
N GLU A 256 -1.38 6.51 -22.91
CA GLU A 256 -2.74 6.26 -22.42
C GLU A 256 -2.85 6.54 -20.91
N VAL A 257 -1.88 6.09 -20.11
CA VAL A 257 -1.81 6.43 -18.68
C VAL A 257 -1.75 7.94 -18.50
N ASN A 258 -0.83 8.64 -19.18
CA ASN A 258 -0.65 10.08 -19.03
C ASN A 258 -1.93 10.87 -19.36
N ARG A 259 -2.74 10.40 -20.32
CA ARG A 259 -4.04 11.01 -20.66
C ARG A 259 -5.05 10.91 -19.51
N ALA A 260 -5.03 9.84 -18.73
CA ALA A 260 -5.95 9.63 -17.61
C ALA A 260 -5.57 10.43 -16.34
N LEU A 261 -4.29 10.77 -16.16
CA LEU A 261 -3.78 11.33 -14.90
C LEU A 261 -4.38 12.68 -14.48
N PRO A 262 -4.59 13.68 -15.37
CA PRO A 262 -5.17 14.96 -14.95
C PRO A 262 -6.54 14.81 -14.30
N GLY A 263 -7.45 14.05 -14.94
CA GLY A 263 -8.80 13.83 -14.40
C GLY A 263 -8.82 13.09 -13.05
N LEU A 264 -7.83 12.22 -12.81
CA LEU A 264 -7.68 11.55 -11.51
C LEU A 264 -7.22 12.52 -10.42
N ALA A 265 -6.24 13.37 -10.72
CA ALA A 265 -5.71 14.35 -9.79
C ALA A 265 -6.74 15.44 -9.45
N ASP A 266 -7.47 15.95 -10.44
CA ASP A 266 -8.48 17.00 -10.27
C ASP A 266 -9.61 16.54 -9.34
N GLY A 267 -10.02 15.27 -9.45
CA GLY A 267 -11.04 14.67 -8.58
C GLY A 267 -10.63 14.58 -7.11
N LEU A 268 -9.32 14.50 -6.80
CA LEU A 268 -8.82 14.42 -5.44
C LEU A 268 -8.94 15.75 -4.69
N ALA A 269 -8.90 16.89 -5.38
CA ALA A 269 -8.91 18.21 -4.76
C ALA A 269 -10.17 18.46 -3.91
N ALA A 270 -11.32 17.93 -4.34
CA ALA A 270 -12.59 18.06 -3.62
C ALA A 270 -12.72 17.10 -2.41
N CYS A 271 -11.79 16.16 -2.25
CA CYS A 271 -11.85 15.09 -1.25
C CYS A 271 -11.15 15.47 0.08
N GLY A 272 -10.81 16.74 0.29
CA GLY A 272 -10.02 17.16 1.46
C GLY A 272 -8.54 16.74 1.35
N VAL A 273 -8.06 16.51 0.12
CA VAL A 273 -6.69 16.09 -0.18
C VAL A 273 -6.07 17.12 -1.11
N THR A 274 -4.93 17.69 -0.70
CA THR A 274 -4.13 18.58 -1.54
C THR A 274 -3.06 17.77 -2.27
N VAL A 275 -3.14 17.73 -3.60
CA VAL A 275 -2.11 17.07 -4.43
C VAL A 275 -0.89 17.99 -4.51
N LEU A 276 0.25 17.52 -3.97
CA LEU A 276 1.53 18.24 -3.99
C LEU A 276 2.28 18.07 -5.31
N GLY A 277 1.99 16.99 -6.03
CA GLY A 277 2.61 16.65 -7.30
C GLY A 277 2.63 15.15 -7.56
N ARG A 278 2.95 14.75 -8.80
CA ARG A 278 3.23 13.35 -9.13
C ARG A 278 4.59 12.98 -8.56
N ALA A 279 4.72 11.77 -8.03
CA ALA A 279 5.95 11.28 -7.46
C ALA A 279 7.04 11.16 -8.53
N THR A 280 8.23 11.69 -8.26
CA THR A 280 9.39 11.52 -9.14
C THR A 280 9.97 10.11 -8.99
N THR A 281 10.84 9.71 -9.91
CA THR A 281 11.55 8.43 -9.81
C THR A 281 12.33 8.32 -8.50
N ASP A 282 13.03 9.40 -8.14
CA ASP A 282 13.89 9.49 -6.96
C ASP A 282 13.06 9.40 -5.68
N GLN A 283 11.89 10.04 -5.65
CA GLN A 283 10.97 9.97 -4.50
C GLN A 283 10.41 8.56 -4.32
N LEU A 284 10.08 7.87 -5.41
CA LEU A 284 9.59 6.48 -5.34
C LEU A 284 10.71 5.54 -4.87
N ALA A 285 11.91 5.64 -5.42
CA ALA A 285 13.05 4.83 -5.02
C ALA A 285 13.44 5.09 -3.55
N ALA A 286 13.49 6.35 -3.12
CA ALA A 286 13.75 6.74 -1.74
C ALA A 286 12.69 6.17 -0.79
N THR A 287 11.41 6.21 -1.17
CA THR A 287 10.32 5.65 -0.35
C THR A 287 10.44 4.14 -0.19
N VAL A 288 10.74 3.41 -1.28
CA VAL A 288 10.94 1.95 -1.21
C VAL A 288 12.18 1.61 -0.40
N ARG A 289 13.30 2.32 -0.59
CA ARG A 289 14.51 2.11 0.19
C ARG A 289 14.29 2.40 1.68
N ALA A 290 13.59 3.48 2.02
CA ALA A 290 13.27 3.83 3.41
C ALA A 290 12.34 2.79 4.07
N ALA A 291 11.49 2.09 3.30
CA ALA A 291 10.68 1.00 3.84
C ALA A 291 11.53 -0.22 4.24
N PHE A 292 12.66 -0.46 3.56
CA PHE A 292 13.64 -1.51 3.87
C PHE A 292 14.76 -1.07 4.83
N ASP A 293 14.96 0.24 5.01
CA ASP A 293 15.94 0.80 5.93
C ASP A 293 15.38 2.10 6.54
N PRO A 294 14.55 1.98 7.59
CA PRO A 294 13.89 3.14 8.19
C PRO A 294 14.86 4.16 8.79
N ARG A 295 16.10 3.76 9.12
CA ARG A 295 17.11 4.66 9.71
C ARG A 295 17.66 5.66 8.71
N SER A 296 17.72 5.32 7.41
CA SER A 296 18.18 6.21 6.35
C SER A 296 17.07 7.11 5.78
N ARG A 297 15.84 7.03 6.31
CA ARG A 297 14.68 7.82 5.83
C ARG A 297 14.98 9.31 5.68
N GLY A 298 15.60 9.92 6.69
CA GLY A 298 15.92 11.35 6.68
C GLY A 298 16.87 11.74 5.54
N ASP A 299 17.97 11.01 5.41
CA ASP A 299 18.98 11.23 4.36
C ASP A 299 18.41 11.02 2.96
N LEU A 300 17.62 9.96 2.78
CA LEU A 300 16.94 9.66 1.51
C LEU A 300 15.91 10.73 1.14
N ALA A 301 15.19 11.27 2.11
CA ALA A 301 14.24 12.36 1.89
C ALA A 301 14.94 13.65 1.43
N LEU A 302 16.11 13.96 2.00
CA LEU A 302 16.94 15.10 1.58
C LEU A 302 17.48 14.90 0.17
N LEU A 303 18.02 13.71 -0.13
CA LEU A 303 18.50 13.36 -1.46
C LEU A 303 17.38 13.46 -2.50
N ALA A 304 16.18 12.96 -2.21
CA ALA A 304 15.03 13.05 -3.11
C ALA A 304 14.48 14.48 -3.27
N ALA A 305 14.72 15.38 -2.31
CA ALA A 305 14.30 16.78 -2.36
C ALA A 305 15.31 17.70 -3.07
N GLY A 306 16.60 17.36 -3.06
CA GLY A 306 17.69 18.19 -3.57
C GLY A 306 17.72 18.38 -5.10
N GLY A 307 16.87 17.69 -5.85
CA GLY A 307 16.89 17.74 -7.32
C GLY A 307 18.12 17.05 -7.92
N VAL A 308 18.18 17.04 -9.26
CA VAL A 308 19.07 16.24 -10.12
C VAL A 308 20.49 16.06 -9.55
N HIS A 309 20.76 14.88 -9.01
CA HIS A 309 22.12 14.48 -8.67
C HIS A 309 22.91 14.16 -9.95
N PRO A 310 24.18 14.59 -10.07
CA PRO A 310 25.01 14.36 -11.25
C PRO A 310 25.24 12.87 -11.58
N SER A 311 24.90 11.98 -10.65
CA SER A 311 24.87 10.54 -10.81
C SER A 311 23.58 9.99 -10.21
N GLY A 312 22.45 10.08 -10.92
CA GLY A 312 21.13 9.50 -10.56
C GLY A 312 21.12 7.98 -10.26
N GLU A 313 22.29 7.37 -10.14
CA GLU A 313 22.58 6.05 -9.59
C GLU A 313 22.19 5.92 -8.11
N LEU A 314 22.37 6.95 -7.27
CA LEU A 314 22.15 6.81 -5.82
C LEU A 314 20.70 6.47 -5.45
N LEU A 315 19.73 7.00 -6.22
CA LEU A 315 18.31 6.70 -6.08
C LEU A 315 17.76 5.91 -7.27
N ALA A 316 18.61 5.09 -7.91
CA ALA A 316 18.14 4.16 -8.93
C ALA A 316 17.20 3.11 -8.30
N TRP A 317 16.18 2.69 -9.05
CA TRP A 317 15.21 1.69 -8.60
C TRP A 317 15.86 0.36 -8.20
N ASP A 318 16.90 -0.04 -8.93
CA ASP A 318 17.68 -1.26 -8.67
C ASP A 318 18.53 -1.15 -7.38
N ASN A 319 18.76 0.06 -6.89
CA ASN A 319 19.44 0.33 -5.62
C ASN A 319 18.46 0.52 -4.45
N ALA A 320 17.14 0.51 -4.69
CA ALA A 320 16.12 0.58 -3.64
C ALA A 320 15.88 -0.77 -2.93
N THR A 321 16.74 -1.76 -3.15
CA THR A 321 16.62 -3.10 -2.58
C THR A 321 17.16 -3.17 -1.14
N PRO A 322 16.71 -4.12 -0.29
CA PRO A 322 17.34 -4.37 1.00
C PRO A 322 18.71 -5.01 0.81
N VAL A 323 19.65 -4.69 1.71
CA VAL A 323 20.98 -5.33 1.77
C VAL A 323 20.83 -6.78 2.21
N ALA A 324 20.04 -7.02 3.25
CA ALA A 324 19.68 -8.35 3.70
C ALA A 324 18.22 -8.37 4.12
N ALA A 325 17.49 -9.43 3.73
CA ALA A 325 16.15 -9.63 4.24
C ALA A 325 15.86 -11.12 4.48
N VAL A 326 15.06 -11.41 5.50
CA VAL A 326 14.64 -12.76 5.85
C VAL A 326 13.13 -12.81 6.02
N GLU A 327 12.50 -13.68 5.24
CA GLU A 327 11.06 -13.93 5.30
C GLU A 327 10.72 -14.93 6.41
N HIS A 328 9.99 -14.47 7.42
CA HIS A 328 9.34 -15.31 8.41
C HIS A 328 7.83 -15.34 8.17
N ARG A 329 7.13 -16.24 8.86
CA ARG A 329 5.68 -16.43 8.65
C ARG A 329 4.88 -15.26 9.23
N ASP A 330 5.39 -14.72 10.31
CA ASP A 330 4.81 -13.73 11.20
C ASP A 330 5.42 -12.34 11.02
N ARG A 331 6.61 -12.24 10.41
CA ARG A 331 7.36 -11.00 10.26
C ARG A 331 8.28 -11.03 9.04
N TYR A 332 8.74 -9.86 8.64
CA TYR A 332 9.76 -9.67 7.61
C TYR A 332 10.94 -8.93 8.22
N GLU A 333 12.09 -9.60 8.35
CA GLU A 333 13.32 -8.97 8.85
C GLU A 333 14.06 -8.34 7.67
N HIS A 334 14.48 -7.09 7.80
CA HIS A 334 15.21 -6.33 6.79
C HIS A 334 16.23 -5.40 7.47
N ASP A 335 16.82 -4.43 6.77
CA ASP A 335 18.08 -3.76 7.14
C ASP A 335 18.02 -3.08 8.52
N GLY A 336 18.29 -3.89 9.55
CA GLY A 336 18.23 -3.51 10.96
C GLY A 336 16.83 -3.14 11.48
N ALA A 337 15.76 -3.60 10.80
CA ALA A 337 14.37 -3.40 11.21
C ALA A 337 13.52 -4.65 10.93
N THR A 338 12.32 -4.71 11.52
CA THR A 338 11.36 -5.79 11.34
C THR A 338 10.00 -5.21 10.98
N SER A 339 9.43 -5.67 9.87
CA SER A 339 8.08 -5.31 9.47
C SER A 339 7.09 -6.40 9.86
N VAL A 340 5.99 -5.98 10.47
CA VAL A 340 4.81 -6.81 10.77
C VAL A 340 3.61 -6.12 10.13
N SER A 341 2.73 -6.90 9.52
CA SER A 341 1.53 -6.37 8.87
C SER A 341 0.29 -6.86 9.59
N TRP A 342 -0.56 -5.92 9.96
CA TRP A 342 -1.89 -6.19 10.48
C TRP A 342 -2.90 -5.83 9.40
N ALA A 343 -3.81 -6.74 9.11
CA ALA A 343 -4.86 -6.53 8.14
C ALA A 343 -6.21 -6.58 8.83
N TRP A 344 -7.14 -5.77 8.34
CA TRP A 344 -8.50 -5.80 8.83
C TRP A 344 -9.19 -7.11 8.43
N HIS A 345 -9.66 -7.86 9.42
CA HIS A 345 -10.34 -9.14 9.21
C HIS A 345 -11.82 -8.97 8.80
N GLU A 346 -12.61 -8.25 9.60
CA GLU A 346 -14.04 -8.00 9.33
C GLU A 346 -14.38 -6.53 9.56
N ALA A 347 -15.08 -5.91 8.59
CA ALA A 347 -15.59 -4.55 8.71
C ALA A 347 -16.45 -4.34 9.98
N PRO A 348 -16.53 -3.13 10.56
CA PRO A 348 -17.26 -2.90 11.79
C PRO A 348 -18.74 -3.16 11.53
N ARG A 349 -19.36 -3.95 12.42
CA ARG A 349 -20.79 -4.29 12.32
C ARG A 349 -21.70 -3.10 12.63
N GLN A 350 -21.18 -2.10 13.33
CA GLN A 350 -21.86 -0.86 13.66
C GLN A 350 -21.44 0.26 12.70
N PRO A 351 -22.33 1.21 12.41
CA PRO A 351 -21.95 2.37 11.63
C PRO A 351 -20.97 3.23 12.45
N VAL A 352 -19.97 3.79 11.78
CA VAL A 352 -18.84 4.50 12.39
C VAL A 352 -18.80 5.95 11.94
N HIS A 353 -18.12 6.82 12.68
CA HIS A 353 -17.87 8.19 12.27
C HIS A 353 -16.67 8.28 11.32
N HIS A 354 -16.47 9.45 10.70
CA HIS A 354 -15.40 9.67 9.73
C HIS A 354 -14.00 9.65 10.36
N ASP A 355 -13.90 9.78 11.67
CA ASP A 355 -12.68 9.89 12.49
C ASP A 355 -12.27 8.57 13.16
N VAL A 356 -12.96 7.45 12.89
CA VAL A 356 -12.72 6.16 13.56
C VAL A 356 -11.28 5.63 13.43
N LEU A 357 -10.57 6.01 12.37
CA LEU A 357 -9.17 5.62 12.15
C LEU A 357 -8.15 6.66 12.65
N GLY A 358 -8.60 7.78 13.23
CA GLY A 358 -7.70 8.84 13.70
C GLY A 358 -6.74 8.36 14.80
N HIS A 359 -7.22 7.50 15.70
CA HIS A 359 -6.41 6.96 16.80
C HIS A 359 -5.32 5.97 16.35
N PRO A 360 -5.59 4.94 15.51
CA PRO A 360 -4.55 4.03 15.04
C PRO A 360 -3.54 4.64 14.06
N VAL A 361 -3.89 5.74 13.38
CA VAL A 361 -2.97 6.42 12.43
C VAL A 361 -2.07 7.45 13.15
N GLY A 362 -2.51 8.03 14.27
CA GLY A 362 -1.82 9.12 14.96
C GLY A 362 -0.80 8.70 16.02
N SER A 363 -0.84 7.46 16.52
CA SER A 363 0.10 6.97 17.53
C SER A 363 0.61 5.59 17.14
N CYS A 364 1.92 5.47 16.88
CA CYS A 364 2.60 4.21 17.18
C CYS A 364 2.40 4.02 18.69
N PRO A 365 1.72 2.97 19.15
CA PRO A 365 1.54 2.84 20.58
C PRO A 365 2.94 2.57 21.21
N ASP A 366 3.16 3.04 22.42
CA ASP A 366 4.44 2.88 23.10
C ASP A 366 4.77 1.39 23.30
N ASP A 367 6.07 1.04 23.35
CA ASP A 367 6.71 -0.28 23.55
C ASP A 367 6.15 -1.18 24.70
N THR A 368 5.12 -0.71 25.40
CA THR A 368 4.44 -1.35 26.53
C THR A 368 3.78 -2.69 26.25
N TRP A 369 3.47 -3.08 25.01
CA TRP A 369 2.91 -4.43 24.74
C TRP A 369 3.96 -5.52 24.57
N MET A 370 5.25 -5.18 24.46
CA MET A 370 6.33 -6.17 24.38
C MET A 370 6.84 -6.67 25.74
N THR A 371 6.27 -6.20 26.87
CA THR A 371 6.72 -6.60 28.22
C THR A 371 5.64 -7.23 29.10
N ASN A 372 4.60 -7.84 28.52
CA ASN A 372 3.76 -8.74 29.31
C ASN A 372 4.32 -10.17 29.32
N ASP A 373 5.53 -10.29 29.86
CA ASP A 373 6.16 -11.53 30.32
C ASP A 373 6.47 -11.36 31.82
N GLN A 374 5.42 -11.04 32.60
CA GLN A 374 5.41 -11.12 34.06
C GLN A 374 4.09 -11.78 34.48
N ALA A 375 4.27 -12.95 35.09
CA ALA A 375 3.31 -14.00 35.46
C ALA A 375 2.39 -13.59 36.64
N PRO A 376 1.59 -14.48 37.28
CA PRO A 376 1.91 -15.88 37.65
C PRO A 376 1.34 -16.98 36.74
#